data_AF-A0A8T0IAH2-F1
#
_entry.id   AF-A0A8T0IAH2-F1
#
_cell.length_a   1.000
_cell.length_b   1.000
_cell.length_c   1.000
_cell.angle_alpha   90.00
_cell.angle_beta   90.00
_cell.angle_gamma   90.00
#
_symmetry.space_group_name_H-M   'P 1'
#
loop_
_entity.id
_entity.type
_entity.pdbx_description
1 polymer ?
#
loop_
_entity_poly.entity_id
_entity_poly.type
_entity_poly.pdbx_seq_one_letter_code
_entity_poly.pdbx_strand_id
1 'polypeptide(L)'
;MLRELVDMKLSMACGRVGSRFVQGGGFAIGNFRLGVALSRVAASGRLAPRCSVSGQSEGNAPVQRIEAEDNPFVKPLSNVYFVVPCRLCQGSGEMKCDVCDGQGTLARGGFHKRNPVAIARIVGSKWTAMETTFGWRHFHVHSKRRGPGKDWFLEMVSTCDETTRFWLNAKILKDRERWAAGWLQKEELLGMQGAGDAMATICKACKGCRTKPCLMCSKSADGLQSRTLDIIDV
;
A
#
# COMPACT_ATOMS: atom_id res chain seq x y z
N MET A 1 51.36 -16.55 -1.73
CA MET A 1 51.88 -15.83 -2.92
C MET A 1 51.90 -16.86 -4.05
N LEU A 2 51.11 -16.90 -5.12
CA LEU A 2 50.14 -16.03 -5.82
C LEU A 2 48.99 -16.97 -6.29
N ARG A 3 47.70 -16.74 -5.98
CA ARG A 3 46.66 -16.19 -6.88
C ARG A 3 46.76 -16.62 -8.35
N GLU A 4 46.01 -17.66 -8.70
CA GLU A 4 45.57 -17.93 -10.09
C GLU A 4 44.47 -16.93 -10.47
N LEU A 5 44.82 -16.02 -11.38
CA LEU A 5 43.89 -15.29 -12.23
C LEU A 5 43.46 -16.22 -13.37
N VAL A 6 42.18 -16.54 -13.45
CA VAL A 6 41.58 -17.01 -14.71
C VAL A 6 40.67 -15.91 -15.24
N ASP A 7 41.24 -15.17 -16.18
CA ASP A 7 40.56 -14.32 -17.15
C ASP A 7 39.50 -15.13 -17.93
N MET A 8 38.22 -14.94 -17.62
CA MET A 8 37.14 -15.26 -18.55
C MET A 8 36.80 -14.02 -19.38
N LYS A 9 37.39 -14.03 -20.58
CA LYS A 9 37.14 -13.15 -21.71
C LYS A 9 35.66 -12.81 -21.89
N LEU A 10 35.39 -11.51 -21.92
CA LEU A 10 34.28 -10.91 -22.66
C LEU A 10 34.38 -11.36 -24.13
N SER A 11 33.46 -12.20 -24.58
CA SER A 11 33.23 -12.43 -26.01
C SER A 11 31.89 -11.81 -26.38
N MET A 12 31.96 -10.57 -26.86
CA MET A 12 30.90 -9.95 -27.64
C MET A 12 30.69 -10.76 -28.93
N ALA A 13 29.52 -11.38 -29.06
CA ALA A 13 29.03 -11.85 -30.35
C ALA A 13 27.80 -11.01 -30.72
N CYS A 14 28.01 -10.03 -31.60
CA CYS A 14 26.95 -9.34 -32.33
C CYS A 14 26.35 -10.34 -33.34
N GLY A 15 25.31 -11.05 -32.92
CA GLY A 15 24.48 -11.86 -33.81
C GLY A 15 23.48 -10.99 -34.57
N ARG A 16 23.78 -10.69 -35.84
CA ARG A 16 22.83 -10.23 -36.86
C ARG A 16 21.72 -11.29 -36.99
N VAL A 17 20.50 -10.99 -36.56
CA VAL A 17 19.32 -11.80 -36.91
C VAL A 17 18.37 -10.93 -37.72
N GLY A 18 18.07 -11.40 -38.92
CA GLY A 18 17.40 -10.66 -39.97
C GLY A 18 15.94 -10.33 -39.69
N SER A 19 15.56 -9.13 -40.12
CA SER A 19 14.18 -8.71 -40.31
C SER A 19 13.51 -9.59 -41.37
N ARG A 20 12.63 -10.50 -40.94
CA ARG A 20 11.56 -11.01 -41.82
C ARG A 20 10.33 -10.13 -41.62
N PHE A 21 10.13 -9.23 -42.59
CA PHE A 21 8.85 -8.60 -42.87
C PHE A 21 7.82 -9.70 -43.14
N VAL A 22 6.78 -9.79 -42.30
CA VAL A 22 5.57 -10.56 -42.63
C VAL A 22 4.59 -9.58 -43.27
N GLN A 23 4.24 -9.87 -44.51
CA GLN A 23 3.27 -9.15 -45.33
C GLN A 23 1.86 -9.20 -44.73
N GLY A 24 1.09 -8.17 -45.07
CA GLY A 24 -0.24 -7.89 -44.56
C GLY A 24 -1.28 -8.94 -44.96
N GLY A 25 -2.09 -9.31 -43.97
CA GLY A 25 -3.41 -9.89 -44.17
C GLY A 25 -4.46 -8.81 -43.92
N GLY A 26 -5.27 -8.52 -44.94
CA GLY A 26 -6.36 -7.56 -44.86
C GLY A 26 -7.44 -8.02 -43.88
N PHE A 27 -7.80 -7.15 -42.94
CA PHE A 27 -8.97 -7.33 -42.09
C PHE A 27 -10.16 -6.66 -42.77
N ALA A 28 -11.14 -7.47 -43.17
CA ALA A 28 -12.44 -6.99 -43.60
C ALA A 28 -13.19 -6.40 -42.38
N ILE A 29 -13.54 -5.12 -42.48
CA ILE A 29 -14.37 -4.43 -41.49
C ILE A 29 -15.83 -4.83 -41.75
N GLY A 30 -16.33 -5.80 -40.98
CA GLY A 30 -17.75 -6.10 -40.89
C GLY A 30 -18.46 -5.00 -40.08
N ASN A 31 -19.31 -4.23 -40.74
CA ASN A 31 -20.21 -3.26 -40.10
C ASN A 31 -21.21 -3.98 -39.18
N PHE A 32 -20.88 -4.08 -37.88
CA PHE A 32 -21.86 -4.42 -36.85
C PHE A 32 -22.59 -3.15 -36.40
N ARG A 33 -23.86 -3.04 -36.78
CA ARG A 33 -24.81 -2.08 -36.19
C ARG A 33 -25.03 -2.46 -34.72
N LEU A 34 -24.38 -1.74 -33.81
CA LEU A 34 -24.72 -1.75 -32.38
C LEU A 34 -25.97 -0.89 -32.17
N GLY A 35 -27.10 -1.57 -31.92
CA GLY A 35 -28.29 -0.95 -31.36
C GLY A 35 -27.98 -0.47 -29.94
N VAL A 36 -28.02 0.85 -29.75
CA VAL A 36 -27.86 1.48 -28.44
C VAL A 36 -29.15 1.28 -27.66
N ALA A 37 -29.18 0.25 -26.81
CA ALA A 37 -30.18 0.14 -25.75
C ALA A 37 -29.71 1.01 -24.56
N LEU A 38 -30.32 2.19 -24.43
CA LEU A 38 -30.23 3.05 -23.25
C LEU A 38 -30.87 2.34 -22.04
N SER A 39 -30.08 1.57 -21.30
CA SER A 39 -30.46 1.10 -19.97
C SER A 39 -30.33 2.24 -18.97
N ARG A 40 -31.49 2.72 -18.49
CA ARG A 40 -31.60 3.58 -17.31
C ARG A 40 -30.98 2.88 -16.10
N VAL A 41 -29.77 3.28 -15.71
CA VAL A 41 -29.21 2.92 -14.40
C VAL A 41 -29.87 3.81 -13.37
N ALA A 42 -30.78 3.21 -12.59
CA ALA A 42 -31.29 3.81 -11.38
C ALA A 42 -30.12 4.02 -10.41
N ALA A 43 -29.83 5.29 -10.10
CA ALA A 43 -28.88 5.68 -9.07
C ALA A 43 -29.44 5.29 -7.69
N SER A 44 -29.21 4.04 -7.27
CA SER A 44 -29.37 3.66 -5.86
C SER A 44 -28.23 4.30 -5.07
N GLY A 45 -28.50 5.48 -4.51
CA GLY A 45 -27.63 6.14 -3.55
C GLY A 45 -27.36 5.22 -2.36
N ARG A 46 -26.20 4.55 -2.36
CA ARG A 46 -25.72 3.84 -1.18
C ARG A 46 -25.27 4.89 -0.18
N LEU A 47 -26.07 5.07 0.87
CA LEU A 47 -25.71 5.82 2.06
C LEU A 47 -24.32 5.37 2.53
N ALA A 48 -23.35 6.29 2.48
CA ALA A 48 -22.02 6.03 3.03
C ALA A 48 -22.16 5.58 4.49
N PRO A 49 -21.43 4.54 4.93
CA PRO A 49 -21.41 4.16 6.34
C PRO A 49 -20.92 5.37 7.14
N ARG A 50 -21.85 6.02 7.87
CA ARG A 50 -21.51 7.06 8.83
C ARG A 50 -20.65 6.39 9.89
N CYS A 51 -19.35 6.62 9.84
CA CYS A 51 -18.51 6.45 11.01
C CYS A 51 -19.03 7.46 12.04
N SER A 52 -19.77 6.96 13.01
CA SER A 52 -20.23 7.71 14.16
C SER A 52 -18.99 8.14 14.94
N VAL A 53 -18.47 9.32 14.59
CA VAL A 53 -17.61 10.11 15.47
C VAL A 53 -18.49 10.49 16.65
N SER A 54 -18.57 9.57 17.61
CA SER A 54 -19.25 9.76 18.89
C SER A 54 -18.28 10.54 19.76
N GLY A 55 -18.33 11.86 19.62
CA GLY A 55 -17.46 12.79 20.32
C GLY A 55 -17.96 14.22 20.24
N GLN A 56 -19.28 14.43 20.21
CA GLN A 56 -19.86 15.71 20.60
C GLN A 56 -19.94 15.69 22.13
N SER A 57 -18.92 16.26 22.78
CA SER A 57 -18.98 16.67 24.17
C SER A 57 -19.88 17.91 24.26
N GLU A 58 -21.19 17.73 24.11
CA GLU A 58 -22.17 18.70 24.55
C GLU A 58 -22.52 18.39 26.01
N GLY A 59 -22.00 19.22 26.92
CA GLY A 59 -22.18 19.04 28.35
C GLY A 59 -21.37 20.06 29.14
N ASN A 60 -21.41 21.32 28.72
CA ASN A 60 -20.87 22.44 29.50
C ASN A 60 -21.85 22.68 30.66
N ALA A 61 -21.68 21.92 31.76
CA ALA A 61 -22.26 22.31 33.04
C ALA A 61 -21.62 23.64 33.44
N PRO A 62 -22.38 24.64 33.92
CA PRO A 62 -21.82 25.86 34.47
C PRO A 62 -21.07 25.49 35.75
N VAL A 63 -19.76 25.28 35.63
CA VAL A 63 -18.85 25.28 36.78
C VAL A 63 -18.96 26.67 37.37
N GLN A 64 -19.57 26.74 38.55
CA GLN A 64 -19.57 27.95 39.36
C GLN A 64 -18.12 28.35 39.57
N ARG A 65 -17.74 29.42 38.87
CA ARG A 65 -16.45 30.07 38.96
C ARG A 65 -16.40 30.65 40.38
N ILE A 66 -15.75 29.93 41.28
CA ILE A 66 -15.32 30.51 42.55
C ILE A 66 -14.45 31.70 42.16
N GLU A 67 -14.91 32.90 42.47
CA GLU A 67 -14.17 34.15 42.27
C GLU A 67 -12.98 34.10 43.24
N ALA A 68 -11.88 33.49 42.77
CA ALA A 68 -10.61 33.56 43.44
C ALA A 68 -10.16 35.02 43.37
N GLU A 69 -10.22 35.68 44.52
CA GLU A 69 -9.83 37.08 44.68
C GLU A 69 -8.46 37.31 44.05
N ASP A 70 -8.38 38.39 43.26
CA ASP A 70 -7.22 38.80 42.48
C ASP A 70 -6.00 39.00 43.38
N ASN A 71 -5.21 37.94 43.57
CA ASN A 71 -3.90 38.05 44.18
C ASN A 71 -2.88 38.38 43.07
N PRO A 72 -2.45 39.64 42.90
CA PRO A 72 -1.63 40.08 41.76
C PRO A 72 -0.24 39.43 41.71
N PHE A 73 0.14 38.68 42.74
CA PHE A 73 1.44 38.04 42.86
C PHE A 73 1.49 36.59 42.38
N VAL A 74 0.35 35.91 42.21
CA VAL A 74 0.31 34.51 41.77
C VAL A 74 -0.30 34.44 40.37
N LYS A 75 0.54 34.59 39.34
CA LYS A 75 0.11 34.28 37.98
C LYS A 75 -0.27 32.79 37.93
N PRO A 76 -1.51 32.43 37.53
CA PRO A 76 -1.91 31.04 37.47
C PRO A 76 -0.99 30.27 36.52
N LEU A 77 -0.33 29.23 37.04
CA LEU A 77 0.61 28.38 36.29
C LEU A 77 -0.04 27.70 35.07
N SER A 78 -1.37 27.72 34.97
CA SER A 78 -2.11 27.27 33.80
C SER A 78 -1.78 28.03 32.51
N ASN A 79 -1.22 29.25 32.60
CA ASN A 79 -0.85 30.05 31.44
C ASN A 79 0.61 29.87 30.98
N VAL A 80 1.42 29.09 31.72
CA VAL A 80 2.86 28.94 31.43
C VAL A 80 3.16 27.64 30.68
N TYR A 81 2.34 26.61 30.83
CA TYR A 81 2.54 25.34 30.15
C TYR A 81 1.63 25.24 28.92
N PHE A 82 2.15 25.67 27.77
CA PHE A 82 1.55 25.33 26.49
C PHE A 82 1.38 23.81 26.40
N VAL A 83 0.16 23.34 26.13
CA VAL A 83 -0.12 21.92 25.92
C VAL A 83 0.74 21.45 24.75
N VAL A 84 1.78 20.67 25.04
CA VAL A 84 2.67 20.15 23.99
C VAL A 84 1.85 19.20 23.13
N PRO A 85 1.62 19.51 21.83
CA PRO A 85 0.81 18.67 20.98
C PRO A 85 1.48 17.30 20.82
N CYS A 86 0.66 16.25 20.76
CA CYS A 86 1.16 14.88 20.59
C CYS A 86 2.02 14.78 19.32
N ARG A 87 3.22 14.22 19.42
CA ARG A 87 4.14 14.13 18.26
C ARG A 87 3.62 13.26 17.11
N LEU A 88 2.67 12.35 17.38
CA LEU A 88 2.12 11.43 16.38
C LEU A 88 0.94 12.02 15.61
N CYS A 89 0.00 12.66 16.31
CA CYS A 89 -1.21 13.23 15.69
C CYS A 89 -1.21 14.76 15.63
N GLN A 90 -0.19 15.43 16.17
CA GLN A 90 -0.07 16.89 16.25
C GLN A 90 -1.26 17.57 16.93
N GLY A 91 -1.94 16.85 17.82
CA GLY A 91 -3.12 17.33 18.53
C GLY A 91 -4.46 17.00 17.87
N SER A 92 -4.51 16.37 16.69
CA SER A 92 -5.77 16.00 16.04
C SER A 92 -6.51 14.84 16.73
N GLY A 93 -5.82 14.06 17.56
CA GLY A 93 -6.37 12.84 18.16
C GLY A 93 -6.53 11.67 17.20
N GLU A 94 -6.33 11.86 15.89
CA GLU A 94 -6.51 10.85 14.85
C GLU A 94 -5.26 10.70 13.96
N MET A 95 -5.02 9.49 13.47
CA MET A 95 -3.92 9.16 12.57
C MET A 95 -4.48 8.48 11.32
N LYS A 96 -3.86 8.67 10.16
CA LYS A 96 -4.23 7.91 8.96
C LYS A 96 -4.14 6.40 9.21
N CYS A 97 -5.10 5.65 8.71
CA CYS A 97 -5.10 4.21 8.82
C CYS A 97 -3.88 3.65 8.10
N ASP A 98 -3.00 2.99 8.83
CA ASP A 98 -1.79 2.35 8.33
C ASP A 98 -2.04 1.20 7.34
N VAL A 99 -3.28 0.70 7.26
CA VAL A 99 -3.66 -0.45 6.42
C VAL A 99 -4.17 0.00 5.04
N CYS A 100 -4.87 1.13 4.95
CA CYS A 100 -5.36 1.66 3.67
C CYS A 100 -4.72 3.01 3.32
N ASP A 101 -3.72 3.44 4.09
CA ASP A 101 -3.04 4.74 3.97
C ASP A 101 -3.99 5.94 3.87
N GLY A 102 -5.17 5.85 4.50
CA GLY A 102 -6.17 6.91 4.48
C GLY A 102 -7.19 6.82 3.33
N GLN A 103 -7.18 5.78 2.50
CA GLN A 103 -8.19 5.62 1.43
C GLN A 103 -9.54 5.12 1.98
N GLY A 104 -9.52 4.34 3.06
CA GLY A 104 -10.73 3.76 3.68
C GLY A 104 -11.23 2.50 2.98
N THR A 105 -10.78 2.26 1.76
CA THR A 105 -10.99 1.04 1.00
C THR A 105 -9.66 0.36 0.69
N LEU A 106 -9.70 -0.91 0.33
CA LEU A 106 -8.56 -1.71 -0.09
C LEU A 106 -8.87 -2.29 -1.47
N ALA A 107 -7.86 -2.35 -2.32
CA ALA A 107 -7.96 -3.02 -3.61
C ALA A 107 -8.41 -4.49 -3.43
N ARG A 108 -9.17 -4.99 -4.40
CA ARG A 108 -9.63 -6.37 -4.46
C ARG A 108 -8.39 -7.28 -4.52
N GLY A 109 -8.32 -8.29 -3.64
CA GLY A 109 -7.15 -9.18 -3.52
C GLY A 109 -6.40 -9.09 -2.18
N GLY A 110 -6.85 -8.24 -1.25
CA GLY A 110 -6.37 -8.26 0.12
C GLY A 110 -4.99 -7.62 0.28
N PHE A 111 -4.92 -6.68 1.21
CA PHE A 111 -3.71 -5.97 1.51
C PHE A 111 -2.81 -6.81 2.43
N HIS A 112 -1.82 -7.47 1.83
CA HIS A 112 -0.66 -7.97 2.55
C HIS A 112 0.44 -6.92 2.37
N LYS A 113 0.67 -6.10 3.42
CA LYS A 113 1.69 -5.00 3.48
C LYS A 113 3.07 -5.40 2.96
N ARG A 114 3.32 -6.69 2.91
CA ARG A 114 4.55 -7.28 2.42
C ARG A 114 4.09 -8.45 1.58
N ASN A 115 4.28 -8.38 0.27
CA ASN A 115 4.51 -9.58 -0.51
C ASN A 115 5.77 -10.21 0.11
N PRO A 116 5.67 -11.31 0.89
CA PRO A 116 6.81 -11.78 1.66
C PRO A 116 7.79 -12.45 0.70
N VAL A 117 8.75 -11.67 0.19
CA VAL A 117 9.83 -12.15 -0.66
C VAL A 117 10.89 -12.81 0.23
N ALA A 118 10.69 -14.09 0.54
CA ALA A 118 11.64 -14.89 1.32
C ALA A 118 12.78 -15.41 0.41
N ILE A 119 13.90 -14.67 0.35
CA ILE A 119 15.06 -15.00 -0.52
C ILE A 119 15.59 -16.43 -0.33
N ALA A 120 15.43 -17.02 0.87
CA ALA A 120 15.80 -18.41 1.12
C ALA A 120 15.02 -19.39 0.22
N ARG A 121 13.71 -19.20 0.05
CA ARG A 121 12.77 -20.11 -0.64
C ARG A 121 12.27 -19.56 -1.97
N ILE A 122 12.99 -18.60 -2.57
CA ILE A 122 12.54 -17.91 -3.78
C ILE A 122 12.78 -18.70 -5.07
N VAL A 123 13.76 -19.59 -5.09
CA VAL A 123 14.02 -20.44 -6.27
C VAL A 123 12.85 -21.42 -6.45
N GLY A 124 12.33 -21.52 -7.66
CA GLY A 124 11.13 -22.29 -8.00
C GLY A 124 9.81 -21.60 -7.69
N SER A 125 9.84 -20.40 -7.09
CA SER A 125 8.61 -19.63 -6.86
C SER A 125 8.04 -19.08 -8.17
N LYS A 126 6.71 -18.99 -8.23
CA LYS A 126 5.92 -18.59 -9.40
C LYS A 126 5.51 -17.13 -9.27
N TRP A 127 5.54 -16.41 -10.38
CA TRP A 127 5.31 -14.97 -10.42
C TRP A 127 4.57 -14.58 -11.69
N THR A 128 3.63 -13.65 -11.56
CA THR A 128 2.90 -13.08 -12.67
C THR A 128 3.25 -11.60 -12.81
N ALA A 129 3.73 -11.20 -13.98
CA ALA A 129 3.96 -9.80 -14.33
C ALA A 129 2.62 -9.13 -14.67
N MET A 130 2.36 -8.00 -14.00
CA MET A 130 1.16 -7.20 -14.21
C MET A 130 1.20 -6.46 -15.55
N GLU A 131 2.40 -6.10 -16.00
CA GLU A 131 2.68 -5.62 -17.35
C GLU A 131 3.38 -6.72 -18.15
N THR A 132 3.05 -6.82 -19.44
CA THR A 132 3.63 -7.83 -20.32
C THR A 132 5.13 -7.57 -20.47
N THR A 133 5.97 -8.49 -20.00
CA THR A 133 7.43 -8.36 -20.02
C THR A 133 7.98 -9.34 -21.06
N PHE A 134 8.69 -8.85 -22.08
CA PHE A 134 9.16 -9.68 -23.20
C PHE A 134 8.04 -10.49 -23.89
N GLY A 135 6.81 -9.95 -23.93
CA GLY A 135 5.66 -10.66 -24.50
C GLY A 135 5.02 -11.71 -23.58
N TRP A 136 5.60 -11.97 -22.41
CA TRP A 136 5.11 -12.95 -21.44
C TRP A 136 4.65 -12.33 -20.14
N ARG A 137 3.86 -13.08 -19.37
CA ARG A 137 3.36 -12.67 -18.04
C ARG A 137 3.72 -13.67 -16.94
N HIS A 138 3.86 -14.94 -17.28
CA HIS A 138 4.08 -16.00 -16.30
C HIS A 138 5.55 -16.38 -16.25
N PHE A 139 6.18 -16.14 -15.11
CA PHE A 139 7.59 -16.42 -14.88
C PHE A 139 7.78 -17.23 -13.60
N HIS A 140 8.82 -18.05 -13.58
CA HIS A 140 9.30 -18.67 -12.35
C HIS A 140 10.76 -18.31 -12.13
N VAL A 141 11.18 -18.34 -10.86
CA VAL A 141 12.58 -18.04 -10.51
C VAL A 141 13.41 -19.30 -10.72
N HIS A 142 14.36 -19.26 -11.65
CA HIS A 142 15.25 -20.39 -11.94
C HIS A 142 16.48 -20.40 -11.02
N SER A 143 17.14 -19.26 -10.88
CA SER A 143 18.34 -19.13 -10.04
C SER A 143 18.35 -17.80 -9.30
N LYS A 144 19.23 -17.68 -8.30
CA LYS A 144 19.48 -16.44 -7.57
C LYS A 144 20.97 -16.19 -7.46
N ARG A 145 21.38 -14.94 -7.63
CA ARG A 145 22.77 -14.50 -7.52
C ARG A 145 22.87 -13.31 -6.58
N ARG A 146 23.92 -13.27 -5.78
CA ARG A 146 24.25 -12.10 -4.96
C ARG A 146 25.04 -11.11 -5.81
N GLY A 147 24.54 -9.87 -5.92
CA GLY A 147 25.24 -8.80 -6.62
C GLY A 147 26.28 -8.10 -5.74
N PRO A 148 26.99 -7.09 -6.26
CA PRO A 148 27.82 -6.23 -5.44
C PRO A 148 26.94 -5.56 -4.36
N GLY A 149 27.31 -5.72 -3.09
CA GLY A 149 26.57 -5.20 -1.94
C GLY A 149 25.61 -6.20 -1.26
N LYS A 150 24.44 -5.70 -0.82
CA LYS A 150 23.38 -6.48 -0.12
C LYS A 150 22.19 -6.83 -1.02
N ASP A 151 22.30 -6.60 -2.32
CA ASP A 151 21.21 -6.80 -3.26
C ASP A 151 21.25 -8.20 -3.88
N TRP A 152 20.06 -8.77 -4.09
CA TRP A 152 19.87 -10.09 -4.69
C TRP A 152 19.26 -9.93 -6.07
N PHE A 153 19.85 -10.62 -7.04
CA PHE A 153 19.33 -10.73 -8.40
C PHE A 153 18.74 -12.12 -8.59
N LEU A 154 17.62 -12.18 -9.30
CA LEU A 154 16.85 -13.38 -9.56
C LEU A 154 16.81 -13.58 -11.06
N GLU A 155 17.14 -14.78 -11.51
CA GLU A 155 16.95 -15.19 -12.89
C GLU A 155 15.51 -15.66 -13.06
N MET A 156 14.75 -14.92 -13.85
CA MET A 156 13.36 -15.21 -14.18
C MET A 156 13.32 -15.91 -15.53
N VAL A 157 12.57 -17.01 -15.61
CA VAL A 157 12.36 -17.78 -16.84
C VAL A 157 10.86 -17.84 -17.11
N SER A 158 10.47 -17.57 -18.36
CA SER A 158 9.07 -17.65 -18.76
C SER A 158 8.60 -19.10 -18.73
N THR A 159 7.38 -19.35 -18.22
CA THR A 159 6.80 -20.70 -18.20
C THR A 159 6.38 -21.16 -19.60
N CYS A 160 6.05 -20.21 -20.49
CA CYS A 160 5.63 -20.52 -21.85
C CYS A 160 6.82 -20.68 -22.82
N ASP A 161 7.98 -20.11 -22.48
CA ASP A 161 9.17 -20.10 -23.33
C ASP A 161 10.45 -20.06 -22.49
N GLU A 162 11.15 -21.18 -22.42
CA GLU A 162 12.38 -21.32 -21.64
C GLU A 162 13.57 -20.54 -22.21
N THR A 163 13.47 -20.07 -23.46
CA THR A 163 14.52 -19.26 -24.09
C THR A 163 14.50 -17.83 -23.57
N THR A 164 13.33 -17.33 -23.14
CA THR A 164 13.20 -16.01 -22.55
C THR A 164 13.63 -16.04 -21.08
N ARG A 165 14.85 -15.56 -20.83
CA ARG A 165 15.45 -15.46 -19.49
C ARG A 165 15.98 -14.06 -19.23
N PHE A 166 15.79 -13.55 -18.02
CA PHE A 166 16.36 -12.26 -17.63
C PHE A 166 16.63 -12.18 -16.13
N TRP A 167 17.53 -11.27 -15.75
CA TRP A 167 17.86 -11.01 -14.36
C TRP A 167 17.07 -9.80 -13.84
N LEU A 168 16.50 -9.94 -12.64
CA LEU A 168 15.71 -8.92 -11.97
C LEU A 168 16.15 -8.74 -10.51
N ASN A 169 16.19 -7.49 -10.02
CA ASN A 169 16.47 -7.23 -8.60
C ASN A 169 15.30 -7.70 -7.74
N ALA A 170 15.56 -8.49 -6.70
CA ALA A 170 14.56 -9.03 -5.79
C ALA A 170 13.70 -7.96 -5.09
N LYS A 171 14.21 -6.72 -4.98
CA LYS A 171 13.43 -5.57 -4.48
C LYS A 171 12.22 -5.26 -5.36
N ILE A 172 12.31 -5.48 -6.67
CA ILE A 172 11.24 -5.19 -7.63
C ILE A 172 10.06 -6.15 -7.43
N LEU A 173 10.29 -7.40 -6.99
CA LEU A 173 9.20 -8.35 -6.68
C LEU A 173 8.35 -7.93 -5.47
N LYS A 174 8.82 -6.96 -4.67
CA LYS A 174 8.01 -6.39 -3.58
C LYS A 174 6.93 -5.44 -4.10
N ASP A 175 7.12 -4.90 -5.30
CA ASP A 175 6.16 -4.02 -5.95
C ASP A 175 5.01 -4.83 -6.56
N ARG A 176 3.82 -4.71 -5.97
CA ARG A 176 2.61 -5.42 -6.40
C ARG A 176 2.00 -4.86 -7.67
N GLU A 177 2.30 -3.62 -8.02
CA GLU A 177 1.81 -3.00 -9.26
C GLU A 177 2.48 -3.63 -10.47
N ARG A 178 3.71 -4.14 -10.29
CA ARG A 178 4.49 -4.80 -11.34
C ARG A 178 4.44 -6.32 -11.27
N TRP A 179 4.42 -6.88 -10.06
CA TRP A 179 4.57 -8.33 -9.84
C TRP A 179 3.59 -8.88 -8.80
N ALA A 180 2.84 -9.89 -9.20
CA ALA A 180 2.04 -10.72 -8.30
C ALA A 180 2.74 -12.06 -8.04
N ALA A 181 2.69 -12.53 -6.79
CA ALA A 181 3.16 -13.88 -6.45
C ALA A 181 2.11 -14.92 -6.86
N GLY A 182 2.58 -16.06 -7.38
CA GLY A 182 1.72 -17.13 -7.89
C GLY A 182 1.30 -16.94 -9.36
N TRP A 183 0.41 -17.83 -9.81
CA TRP A 183 -0.22 -17.72 -11.12
C TRP A 183 -1.52 -16.94 -11.00
N LEU A 184 -1.59 -15.82 -11.68
CA LEU A 184 -2.81 -15.04 -11.83
C LEU A 184 -3.49 -15.38 -13.15
N GLN A 185 -4.80 -15.57 -13.11
CA GLN A 185 -5.61 -15.81 -14.31
C GLN A 185 -5.84 -14.51 -15.09
N LYS A 186 -6.22 -14.63 -16.36
CA LYS A 186 -6.44 -13.47 -17.23
C LYS A 186 -7.60 -12.60 -16.71
N GLU A 187 -8.65 -13.24 -16.21
CA GLU A 187 -9.84 -12.61 -15.66
C GLU A 187 -9.50 -11.79 -14.40
N GLU A 188 -8.61 -12.31 -13.55
CA GLU A 188 -8.12 -11.62 -12.36
C GLU A 188 -7.24 -10.40 -12.72
N LEU A 189 -6.36 -10.54 -13.72
CA LEU A 189 -5.56 -9.42 -14.24
C LEU A 189 -6.45 -8.30 -14.80
N LEU A 190 -7.47 -8.65 -15.59
CA LEU A 190 -8.43 -7.69 -16.13
C LEU A 190 -9.26 -7.03 -15.03
N GLY A 191 -9.66 -7.80 -14.00
CA GLY A 191 -10.35 -7.29 -12.83
C GLY A 191 -9.51 -6.28 -12.03
N MET A 192 -8.19 -6.40 -12.05
CA MET A 192 -7.28 -5.44 -11.41
C MET A 192 -7.03 -4.19 -12.28
N GLN A 193 -6.97 -4.34 -13.60
CA GLN A 193 -6.68 -3.24 -14.54
C GLN A 193 -7.91 -2.39 -14.90
N GLY A 194 -9.10 -2.99 -14.94
CA GLY A 194 -10.33 -2.33 -15.42
C GLY A 194 -11.29 -1.87 -14.32
N ALA A 195 -11.09 -2.28 -13.07
CA ALA A 195 -11.97 -1.92 -11.95
C ALA A 195 -11.32 -0.89 -11.01
N GLY A 196 -10.73 0.16 -11.57
CA GLY A 196 -10.48 1.39 -10.84
C GLY A 196 -11.78 1.83 -10.17
N ASP A 197 -11.82 1.77 -8.84
CA ASP A 197 -12.84 2.35 -7.96
C ASP A 197 -14.19 1.63 -7.80
N ALA A 198 -14.65 0.78 -8.73
CA ALA A 198 -16.03 0.29 -8.67
C ALA A 198 -16.32 -0.82 -7.63
N MET A 199 -15.31 -1.53 -7.12
CA MET A 199 -15.49 -2.59 -6.10
C MET A 199 -14.34 -2.68 -5.09
N ALA A 200 -13.90 -1.53 -4.58
CA ALA A 200 -12.93 -1.51 -3.49
C ALA A 200 -13.57 -2.12 -2.22
N THR A 201 -12.88 -3.07 -1.58
CA THR A 201 -13.37 -3.69 -0.34
C THR A 201 -13.17 -2.70 0.80
N ILE A 202 -14.18 -2.50 1.65
CA ILE A 202 -14.05 -1.62 2.82
C ILE A 202 -12.87 -2.09 3.68
N CYS A 203 -11.98 -1.17 4.05
CA CYS A 203 -10.83 -1.50 4.88
C CYS A 203 -11.32 -2.02 6.24
N LYS A 204 -11.12 -3.31 6.52
CA LYS A 204 -11.57 -3.92 7.77
C LYS A 204 -10.95 -3.27 9.01
N ALA A 205 -9.74 -2.72 8.89
CA ALA A 205 -9.00 -2.15 10.01
C ALA A 205 -9.52 -0.79 10.48
N CYS A 206 -9.99 0.07 9.57
CA CYS A 206 -10.62 1.35 9.91
C CYS A 206 -12.13 1.36 9.63
N LYS A 207 -12.72 0.23 9.21
CA LYS A 207 -14.12 0.09 8.80
C LYS A 207 -14.59 1.15 7.78
N GLY A 208 -13.69 1.64 6.92
CA GLY A 208 -14.00 2.72 5.97
C GLY A 208 -13.68 4.14 6.44
N CYS A 209 -13.37 4.35 7.72
CA CYS A 209 -13.23 5.69 8.30
C CYS A 209 -11.95 6.45 7.89
N ARG A 210 -11.01 5.81 7.17
CA ARG A 210 -9.71 6.39 6.72
C ARG A 210 -8.73 6.73 7.85
N THR A 211 -9.20 7.03 9.04
CA THR A 211 -8.40 7.33 10.22
C THR A 211 -8.56 6.26 11.30
N LYS A 212 -7.65 6.28 12.25
CA LYS A 212 -7.65 5.50 13.49
C LYS A 212 -7.32 6.44 14.65
N PRO A 213 -7.85 6.21 15.85
CA PRO A 213 -7.51 7.03 17.01
C PRO A 213 -6.01 6.93 17.31
N CYS A 214 -5.41 8.05 17.69
CA CYS A 214 -4.03 8.09 18.12
C CYS A 214 -3.87 7.30 19.41
N LEU A 215 -3.07 6.22 19.37
CA LEU A 215 -2.84 5.32 20.52
C LEU A 215 -2.25 6.02 21.75
N MET A 216 -1.61 7.18 21.55
CA MET A 216 -1.05 7.99 22.63
C MET A 216 -2.07 8.95 23.25
N CYS A 217 -3.07 9.39 22.47
CA CYS A 217 -4.11 10.30 22.95
C CYS A 217 -5.33 9.55 23.50
N SER A 218 -5.70 8.42 22.88
CA SER A 218 -6.87 7.64 23.29
C SER A 218 -6.72 7.04 24.68
N LYS A 219 -5.50 6.71 25.10
CA LYS A 219 -5.23 6.23 26.47
C LYS A 219 -5.39 7.31 27.54
N SER A 220 -5.30 8.58 27.16
CA SER A 220 -5.39 9.71 28.08
C SER A 220 -6.83 10.23 28.25
N ALA A 221 -7.72 9.91 27.30
CA ALA A 221 -9.10 10.43 27.29
C ALA A 221 -10.00 9.77 28.34
N ASP A 222 -9.80 8.49 28.65
CA ASP A 222 -10.55 7.79 29.71
C ASP A 222 -10.01 8.09 31.13
N GLY A 223 -8.96 8.92 31.22
CA GLY A 223 -8.15 9.11 32.41
C GLY A 223 -8.05 10.55 32.88
N LEU A 224 -9.06 11.40 32.63
CA LEU A 224 -9.23 12.64 33.40
C LEU A 224 -9.67 12.35 34.84
N GLN A 225 -9.12 11.30 35.48
CA GLN A 225 -8.87 11.40 36.90
C GLN A 225 -7.74 12.40 37.01
N SER A 226 -8.12 13.65 37.26
CA SER A 226 -7.26 14.64 37.90
C SER A 226 -6.40 13.91 38.91
N ARG A 227 -5.15 13.61 38.54
CA ARG A 227 -4.12 13.35 39.52
C ARG A 227 -3.90 14.71 40.15
N THR A 228 -4.75 15.01 41.13
CA THR A 228 -4.47 16.02 42.13
C THR A 228 -3.08 15.64 42.63
N LEU A 229 -2.08 16.40 42.19
CA LEU A 229 -0.75 16.29 42.77
C LEU A 229 -0.96 16.76 44.19
N ASP A 230 -1.12 15.81 45.12
CA ASP A 230 -1.13 16.09 46.54
C ASP A 230 0.23 16.74 46.84
N ILE A 231 0.20 18.05 47.00
CA ILE A 231 1.34 18.85 47.45
C ILE A 231 1.63 18.34 48.86
N ILE A 232 2.76 17.66 49.03
CA ILE A 232 3.28 17.31 50.35
C ILE A 232 3.82 18.62 50.92
N ASP A 233 3.03 19.27 51.78
CA ASP A 233 3.53 20.32 52.67
C ASP A 233 4.56 19.68 53.62
N VAL A 234 5.76 20.28 53.65
CA VAL A 234 6.89 19.91 54.51
C VAL A 234 6.94 20.85 55.70
#